data_AF-A0A6L7VML5-F1
#
_entry.id   AF-A0A6L7VML5-F1
#
_cell.length_a   1.000
_cell.length_b   1.000
_cell.length_c   1.000
_cell.angle_alpha   90.00
_cell.angle_beta   90.00
_cell.angle_gamma   90.00
#
_symmetry.space_group_name_H-M   'P 1'
#
loop_
_entity.id
_entity.type
_entity.pdbx_description
1 polymer ?
#
loop_
_entity_poly.entity_id
_entity_poly.type
_entity_poly.pdbx_seq_one_letter_code
_entity_poly.pdbx_strand_id
1 'polypeptide(L)'
;MWRRGEGYGCRLSGSVVFDDPSHGLSLNLEARRLIVHEEADFQEWGASLAASWDPYPTSDRNLSVLLTQDWGLLPSSGMDTRFSHESFAELITDNDRRNRFEASSRLVGEVGYGFPVLGALFTGTPNVGFGLANGDARDWRIGWRLNSELSDYRSFQLSLDATWRESLDKQMPAEKGVMIESVILW
;
A
#
# COMPACT_ATOMS: atom_id res chain seq x y z
N MET A 1 16.98 39.21 -10.23
CA MET A 1 15.65 39.51 -9.68
C MET A 1 14.60 39.06 -10.68
N TRP A 2 14.01 37.86 -10.49
CA TRP A 2 12.72 37.41 -11.02
C TRP A 2 12.15 36.37 -10.03
N ARG A 3 10.86 36.51 -9.71
CA ARG A 3 10.12 35.90 -8.59
C ARG A 3 9.92 34.39 -8.76
N ARG A 4 10.10 33.63 -7.66
CA ARG A 4 9.42 32.34 -7.44
C ARG A 4 7.92 32.62 -7.38
N GLY A 5 7.12 31.99 -8.24
CA GLY A 5 5.68 31.88 -8.05
C GLY A 5 5.43 30.91 -6.89
N GLU A 6 5.06 31.44 -5.74
CA GLU A 6 4.53 30.67 -4.62
C GLU A 6 3.10 30.26 -5.00
N GLY A 7 2.95 29.06 -5.57
CA GLY A 7 1.63 28.46 -5.71
C GLY A 7 1.15 27.98 -4.35
N TYR A 8 0.12 28.63 -3.79
CA TYR A 8 -0.57 28.16 -2.60
C TYR A 8 -1.57 27.07 -3.01
N GLY A 9 -1.57 25.93 -2.30
CA GLY A 9 -2.53 24.84 -2.51
C GLY A 9 -3.13 24.41 -1.17
N CYS A 10 -4.44 24.19 -1.14
CA CYS A 10 -5.15 23.65 0.02
C CYS A 10 -5.69 22.26 -0.31
N ARG A 11 -5.39 21.28 0.55
CA ARG A 11 -5.83 19.89 0.44
C ARG A 11 -6.74 19.56 1.62
N LEU A 12 -7.88 18.94 1.33
CA LEU A 12 -8.77 18.37 2.33
C LEU A 12 -8.78 16.86 2.16
N SER A 13 -8.60 16.13 3.27
CA SER A 13 -8.78 14.68 3.33
C SER A 13 -9.67 14.31 4.50
N GLY A 14 -10.33 13.16 4.40
CA GLY A 14 -11.10 12.55 5.48
C GLY A 14 -11.11 11.03 5.31
N SER A 15 -11.12 10.32 6.42
CA SER A 15 -11.20 8.86 6.46
C SER A 15 -12.28 8.37 7.41
N VAL A 16 -12.82 7.21 7.11
CA VAL A 16 -13.77 6.47 7.95
C VAL A 16 -13.24 5.05 8.10
N VAL A 17 -13.03 4.65 9.34
CA VAL A 17 -12.58 3.30 9.68
C VAL A 17 -13.71 2.55 10.36
N PHE A 18 -13.93 1.31 9.92
CA PHE A 18 -14.86 0.36 10.51
C PHE A 18 -14.12 -0.91 10.86
N ASP A 19 -14.15 -1.28 12.13
CA ASP A 19 -13.53 -2.50 12.65
C ASP A 19 -14.60 -3.42 13.24
N ASP A 20 -14.56 -4.68 12.82
CA ASP A 20 -15.30 -5.78 13.43
C ASP A 20 -14.32 -6.84 13.96
N PRO A 21 -13.87 -6.69 15.21
CA PRO A 21 -12.95 -7.64 15.83
C PRO A 21 -13.52 -9.04 15.99
N SER A 22 -14.85 -9.21 15.97
CA SER A 22 -15.49 -10.51 16.15
C SER A 22 -15.38 -11.41 14.91
N HIS A 23 -15.24 -10.79 13.73
CA HIS A 23 -15.04 -11.46 12.45
C HIS A 23 -13.66 -11.20 11.84
N GLY A 24 -12.82 -10.39 12.49
CA GLY A 24 -11.48 -10.09 12.02
C GLY A 24 -11.44 -9.16 10.81
N LEU A 25 -12.52 -8.41 10.58
CA LEU A 25 -12.69 -7.57 9.39
C LEU A 25 -12.42 -6.11 9.74
N SER A 26 -11.61 -5.45 8.93
CA SER A 26 -11.43 -4.00 8.99
C SER A 26 -11.65 -3.39 7.61
N LEU A 27 -12.36 -2.28 7.56
CA LEU A 27 -12.62 -1.50 6.35
C LEU A 27 -12.18 -0.06 6.60
N ASN A 28 -11.46 0.53 5.65
CA ASN A 28 -11.08 1.94 5.69
C ASN A 28 -11.46 2.59 4.36
N LEU A 29 -12.24 3.66 4.44
CA LEU A 29 -12.59 4.50 3.31
C LEU A 29 -11.94 5.86 3.49
N GLU A 30 -11.06 6.24 2.57
CA GLU A 30 -10.42 7.54 2.54
C GLU A 30 -10.83 8.32 1.29
N ALA A 31 -11.10 9.62 1.44
CA ALA A 31 -11.31 10.53 0.34
C ALA A 31 -10.47 11.79 0.51
N ARG A 32 -9.90 12.27 -0.60
CA ARG A 32 -9.10 13.49 -0.65
C ARG A 32 -9.49 14.36 -1.84
N ARG A 33 -9.40 15.67 -1.65
CA ARG A 33 -9.67 16.68 -2.69
C ARG A 33 -8.70 17.85 -2.56
N LEU A 34 -8.10 18.26 -3.66
CA LEU A 34 -7.40 19.55 -3.76
C LEU A 34 -8.42 20.63 -4.09
N ILE A 35 -8.43 21.72 -3.34
CA ILE A 35 -9.51 22.71 -3.40
C ILE A 35 -9.17 23.93 -4.28
N VAL A 36 -7.91 24.37 -4.38
CA VAL A 36 -7.56 25.57 -5.17
C VAL A 36 -6.16 25.50 -5.79
N HIS A 37 -6.08 25.78 -7.09
CA HIS A 37 -4.90 26.29 -7.80
C HIS A 37 -5.32 27.57 -8.55
N GLU A 38 -4.45 28.58 -8.66
CA GLU A 38 -4.76 29.90 -9.25
C GLU A 38 -5.08 29.85 -10.76
N GLU A 39 -4.81 28.73 -11.43
CA GLU A 39 -5.23 28.49 -12.81
C GLU A 39 -6.52 27.66 -12.80
N ALA A 40 -7.60 28.32 -13.22
CA ALA A 40 -8.95 27.77 -13.29
C ALA A 40 -8.99 26.43 -14.06
N ASP A 41 -9.81 25.50 -13.55
CA ASP A 41 -10.28 24.24 -14.17
C ASP A 41 -9.64 22.89 -13.75
N PHE A 42 -8.76 22.83 -12.75
CA PHE A 42 -8.28 21.53 -12.23
C PHE A 42 -8.99 21.09 -10.94
N GLN A 43 -9.97 20.18 -11.07
CA GLN A 43 -10.60 19.50 -9.93
C GLN A 43 -9.89 18.17 -9.65
N GLU A 44 -8.88 18.21 -8.78
CA GLU A 44 -8.14 17.02 -8.33
C GLU A 44 -8.86 16.34 -7.15
N TRP A 45 -9.36 15.13 -7.37
CA TRP A 45 -9.92 14.27 -6.32
C TRP A 45 -9.30 12.88 -6.35
N GLY A 46 -9.30 12.22 -5.21
CA GLY A 46 -8.94 10.81 -5.09
C GLY A 46 -9.72 10.15 -3.96
N ALA A 47 -9.96 8.85 -4.10
CA ALA A 47 -10.57 8.04 -3.05
C ALA A 47 -9.86 6.69 -2.98
N SER A 48 -9.80 6.11 -1.79
CA SER A 48 -9.26 4.79 -1.54
C SER A 48 -10.21 4.02 -0.63
N LEU A 49 -10.44 2.75 -0.95
CA LEU A 49 -11.15 1.80 -0.11
C LEU A 49 -10.22 0.62 0.17
N ALA A 50 -9.89 0.40 1.43
CA ALA A 50 -9.15 -0.75 1.88
C ALA A 50 -10.05 -1.68 2.70
N ALA A 51 -9.91 -2.97 2.49
CA ALA A 51 -10.56 -4.03 3.24
C ALA A 51 -9.50 -5.05 3.64
N SER A 52 -9.41 -5.35 4.93
CA SER A 52 -8.53 -6.40 5.45
C SER A 52 -9.33 -7.42 6.23
N TRP A 53 -8.91 -8.67 6.12
CA TRP A 53 -9.47 -9.76 6.88
C TRP A 53 -8.35 -10.57 7.52
N ASP A 54 -8.41 -10.65 8.84
CA ASP A 54 -7.54 -11.44 9.71
C ASP A 54 -8.42 -12.08 10.79
N PRO A 55 -8.71 -13.40 10.73
CA PRO A 55 -9.58 -14.07 11.68
C PRO A 55 -9.01 -14.17 13.11
N TYR A 56 -7.71 -13.95 13.29
CA TYR A 56 -7.02 -14.04 14.58
C TYR A 56 -6.06 -12.86 14.77
N PRO A 57 -6.58 -11.63 14.94
CA PRO A 57 -5.76 -10.41 14.95
C PRO A 57 -4.83 -10.29 16.17
N THR A 58 -4.95 -11.20 17.13
CA THR A 58 -4.08 -11.27 18.31
C THR A 58 -2.79 -12.05 18.06
N SER A 59 -2.60 -12.61 16.87
CA SER A 59 -1.46 -13.45 16.54
C SER A 59 -1.14 -13.36 15.05
N ASP A 60 0.09 -12.98 14.69
CA ASP A 60 0.56 -12.91 13.29
C ASP A 60 0.57 -14.29 12.57
N ARG A 61 0.26 -15.37 13.28
CA ARG A 61 0.27 -16.76 12.78
C ARG A 61 -1.06 -17.19 12.17
N ASN A 62 -1.54 -16.46 11.19
CA ASN A 62 -2.83 -16.73 10.58
C ASN A 62 -2.87 -16.39 9.08
N LEU A 63 -4.01 -16.64 8.45
CA LEU A 63 -4.31 -16.19 7.10
C LEU A 63 -4.75 -14.73 7.13
N SER A 64 -4.02 -13.88 6.43
CA SER A 64 -4.39 -12.49 6.22
C SER A 64 -4.73 -12.23 4.75
N VAL A 65 -5.75 -11.42 4.53
CA VAL A 65 -6.16 -10.96 3.20
C VAL A 65 -6.29 -9.45 3.23
N LEU A 66 -5.77 -8.77 2.21
CA LEU A 66 -5.89 -7.34 2.02
C LEU A 66 -6.39 -7.07 0.60
N LEU A 67 -7.32 -6.14 0.48
CA LEU A 67 -7.82 -5.64 -0.79
C LEU A 67 -7.90 -4.11 -0.73
N THR A 68 -7.26 -3.43 -1.67
CA THR A 68 -7.27 -1.98 -1.77
C THR A 68 -7.72 -1.57 -3.16
N GLN A 69 -8.68 -0.65 -3.22
CA GLN A 69 -9.18 -0.08 -4.45
C GLN A 69 -9.03 1.42 -4.39
N ASP A 70 -8.23 1.96 -5.31
CA ASP A 70 -7.96 3.38 -5.45
C ASP A 70 -8.64 3.93 -6.70
N TRP A 71 -9.07 5.19 -6.63
CA TRP A 71 -9.69 5.94 -7.72
C TRP A 71 -9.19 7.38 -7.76
N GLY A 72 -9.11 7.95 -8.97
CA GLY A 72 -8.75 9.34 -9.20
C GLY A 72 -7.25 9.51 -9.46
N LEU A 73 -6.63 10.52 -8.83
CA LEU A 73 -5.17 10.68 -8.87
C LEU A 73 -4.49 9.54 -8.12
N LEU A 74 -4.13 8.50 -8.88
CA LEU A 74 -3.26 7.45 -8.41
C LEU A 74 -1.81 7.97 -8.31
N PRO A 75 -1.02 7.48 -7.34
CA PRO A 75 0.42 7.70 -7.34
C PRO A 75 0.99 7.20 -8.68
N SER A 76 1.61 8.10 -9.45
CA SER A 76 2.25 7.74 -10.70
C SER A 76 3.55 6.99 -10.42
N SER A 77 3.73 5.83 -11.07
CA SER A 77 4.84 4.86 -10.93
C SER A 77 4.84 4.07 -9.61
N GLY A 78 4.48 2.79 -9.60
CA GLY A 78 5.26 1.68 -10.14
C GLY A 78 6.09 0.95 -9.07
N MET A 79 6.49 1.65 -8.00
CA MET A 79 7.20 1.04 -6.85
C MET A 79 6.91 1.70 -5.50
N ASP A 80 6.27 2.88 -5.45
CA ASP A 80 6.25 3.72 -4.23
C ASP A 80 5.03 3.54 -3.30
N THR A 81 4.03 2.73 -3.65
CA THR A 81 2.97 2.35 -2.70
C THR A 81 3.41 1.10 -1.94
N ARG A 82 4.15 1.33 -0.85
CA ARG A 82 4.54 0.33 0.14
C ARG A 82 3.37 -0.63 0.43
N PHE A 83 3.55 -1.90 0.07
CA PHE A 83 2.76 -3.03 0.57
C PHE A 83 3.38 -3.57 1.88
N SER A 84 3.82 -2.67 2.75
CA SER A 84 4.23 -3.02 4.10
C SER A 84 2.99 -2.98 4.98
N HIS A 85 2.74 -4.10 5.66
CA HIS A 85 1.95 -4.13 6.88
C HIS A 85 2.73 -3.41 7.99
N GLU A 86 3.12 -2.16 7.75
CA GLU A 86 3.31 -1.21 8.84
C GLU A 86 1.91 -0.94 9.34
N SER A 87 1.67 -1.31 10.59
CA SER A 87 0.44 -1.09 11.36
C SER A 87 -0.39 0.04 10.76
N PHE A 88 -1.66 -0.20 10.44
CA PHE A 88 -2.63 0.70 9.80
C PHE A 88 -2.55 2.21 10.18
N ALA A 89 -1.89 2.56 11.28
CA ALA A 89 -1.50 3.90 11.69
C ALA A 89 -0.44 4.61 10.79
N GLU A 90 0.40 3.91 10.04
CA GLU A 90 1.52 4.52 9.27
C GLU A 90 1.23 4.74 7.78
N LEU A 91 0.20 4.13 7.21
CA LEU A 91 -0.32 4.45 5.87
C LEU A 91 -0.87 5.89 5.77
N ILE A 92 -0.93 6.62 6.89
CA ILE A 92 -1.54 7.95 7.03
C ILE A 92 -0.60 9.10 6.57
N THR A 93 0.71 8.86 6.34
CA THR A 93 1.70 9.96 6.30
C THR A 93 2.59 10.14 5.07
N ASP A 94 2.54 9.31 4.02
CA ASP A 94 3.43 9.49 2.86
C ASP A 94 2.64 9.93 1.60
N ASN A 95 2.63 11.25 1.30
CA ASN A 95 1.84 11.78 0.20
C ASN A 95 2.36 13.12 -0.36
N ASP A 96 3.64 13.16 -0.73
CA ASP A 96 4.20 14.29 -1.48
C ASP A 96 4.68 13.84 -2.86
N ARG A 97 3.81 13.88 -3.90
CA ARG A 97 4.20 13.86 -5.32
C ARG A 97 3.05 14.24 -6.26
N ARG A 98 3.41 14.97 -7.32
CA ARG A 98 2.53 15.63 -8.32
C ARG A 98 2.59 14.92 -9.69
N ASN A 99 1.52 15.09 -10.47
CA ASN A 99 1.33 14.91 -11.92
C ASN A 99 0.95 13.52 -12.46
N ARG A 100 -0.31 13.36 -12.91
CA ARG A 100 -0.82 13.38 -14.31
C ARG A 100 -2.29 12.95 -14.29
N PHE A 101 -3.19 13.73 -14.92
CA PHE A 101 -4.64 13.55 -14.81
C PHE A 101 -5.18 12.57 -15.87
N GLU A 102 -5.36 11.32 -15.47
CA GLU A 102 -6.31 10.39 -16.07
C GLU A 102 -7.17 9.83 -14.93
N ALA A 103 -8.46 9.57 -15.19
CA ALA A 103 -9.37 8.95 -14.22
C ALA A 103 -8.95 7.49 -14.01
N SER A 104 -7.86 7.33 -13.27
CA SER A 104 -7.19 6.07 -13.09
C SER A 104 -7.77 5.35 -11.88
N SER A 105 -7.99 4.05 -12.01
CA SER A 105 -8.36 3.19 -10.89
C SER A 105 -7.36 2.06 -10.78
N ARG A 106 -7.07 1.67 -9.54
CA ARG A 106 -6.13 0.59 -9.24
C ARG A 106 -6.75 -0.32 -8.21
N LEU A 107 -6.79 -1.60 -8.52
CA LEU A 107 -7.16 -2.65 -7.57
C LEU A 107 -5.89 -3.39 -7.17
N VAL A 108 -5.67 -3.56 -5.88
CA VAL A 108 -4.59 -4.38 -5.34
C VAL A 108 -5.18 -5.40 -4.39
N GLY A 109 -4.76 -6.66 -4.52
CA GLY A 109 -5.02 -7.68 -3.51
C GLY A 109 -3.73 -8.32 -3.02
N GLU A 110 -3.72 -8.73 -1.75
CA GLU A 110 -2.65 -9.50 -1.12
C GLU A 110 -3.24 -10.59 -0.23
N VAL A 111 -2.57 -11.74 -0.21
CA VAL A 111 -2.85 -12.83 0.70
C VAL A 111 -1.55 -13.27 1.35
N GLY A 112 -1.55 -13.40 2.67
CA GLY A 112 -0.42 -13.87 3.46
C GLY A 112 -0.83 -15.00 4.40
N TYR A 113 0.12 -15.88 4.74
CA TYR A 113 -0.12 -16.89 5.76
C TYR A 113 1.06 -16.98 6.72
N GLY A 114 0.87 -16.52 7.95
CA GLY A 114 1.90 -16.52 8.98
C GLY A 114 1.99 -17.85 9.72
N PHE A 115 3.21 -18.31 9.99
CA PHE A 115 3.46 -19.50 10.79
C PHE A 115 4.77 -19.38 11.58
N PRO A 116 4.91 -20.09 12.70
CA PRO A 116 6.12 -20.01 13.51
C PRO A 116 7.32 -20.62 12.79
N VAL A 117 8.45 -19.93 12.84
CA VAL A 117 9.74 -20.42 12.34
C VAL A 117 10.81 -20.26 13.42
N LEU A 118 11.93 -20.99 13.26
CA LEU A 118 13.08 -20.94 14.20
C LEU A 118 12.67 -21.16 15.67
N GLY A 119 11.85 -22.18 15.93
CA GLY A 119 11.41 -22.50 17.29
C GLY A 119 10.40 -21.50 17.87
N ALA A 120 9.59 -20.87 17.01
CA ALA A 120 8.57 -19.88 17.38
C ALA A 120 9.13 -18.53 17.89
N LEU A 121 10.42 -18.28 17.67
CA LEU A 121 11.07 -16.99 17.91
C LEU A 121 10.74 -15.93 16.85
N PHE A 122 10.29 -16.39 15.68
CA PHE A 122 9.88 -15.54 14.58
C PHE A 122 8.60 -16.09 13.96
N THR A 123 7.84 -15.20 13.33
CA THR A 123 6.72 -15.55 12.45
C THR A 123 7.15 -15.30 11.00
N GLY A 124 7.13 -16.37 10.22
CA GLY A 124 7.39 -16.34 8.77
C GLY A 124 6.07 -16.26 8.02
N THR A 125 5.96 -15.31 7.09
CA THR A 125 4.73 -15.03 6.35
C THR A 125 5.04 -14.96 4.84
N PRO A 126 4.97 -16.09 4.11
CA PRO A 126 4.81 -16.04 2.66
C PRO A 126 3.59 -15.19 2.29
N ASN A 127 3.75 -14.38 1.26
CA ASN A 127 2.67 -13.56 0.72
C ASN A 127 2.69 -13.55 -0.80
N VAL A 128 1.51 -13.35 -1.39
CA VAL A 128 1.33 -13.16 -2.81
C VAL A 128 0.40 -11.97 -3.01
N GLY A 129 0.71 -11.14 -4.00
CA GLY A 129 -0.09 -9.96 -4.32
C GLY A 129 -0.26 -9.76 -5.82
N PHE A 130 -1.30 -9.02 -6.17
CA PHE A 130 -1.56 -8.59 -7.54
C PHE A 130 -2.03 -7.13 -7.56
N GLY A 131 -1.70 -6.42 -8.63
CA GLY A 131 -2.17 -5.07 -8.89
C GLY A 131 -2.76 -4.98 -10.30
N LEU A 132 -3.89 -4.31 -10.44
CA LEU A 132 -4.55 -4.06 -11.71
C LEU A 132 -4.78 -2.55 -11.83
N ALA A 133 -4.09 -1.89 -12.75
CA ALA A 133 -4.40 -0.52 -13.12
C ALA A 133 -5.30 -0.52 -14.37
N ASN A 134 -6.29 0.37 -14.43
CA ASN A 134 -7.14 0.50 -15.62
C ASN A 134 -6.27 0.72 -16.88
N GLY A 135 -6.39 -0.18 -17.85
CA GLY A 135 -5.92 0.01 -19.23
C GLY A 135 -4.45 -0.29 -19.52
N ASP A 136 -3.55 -0.24 -18.52
CA ASP A 136 -2.12 -0.11 -18.85
C ASP A 136 -1.21 -1.23 -18.32
N ALA A 137 -1.47 -1.75 -17.12
CA ALA A 137 -0.52 -2.67 -16.48
C ALA A 137 -1.16 -3.62 -15.46
N ARG A 138 -0.54 -4.79 -15.34
CA ARG A 138 -0.76 -5.78 -14.30
C ARG A 138 0.52 -6.00 -13.52
N ASP A 139 0.42 -5.92 -12.21
CA ASP A 139 1.52 -6.18 -11.29
C ASP A 139 1.28 -7.50 -10.57
N TRP A 140 2.35 -8.26 -10.35
CA TRP A 140 2.38 -9.47 -9.54
C TRP A 140 3.50 -9.35 -8.52
N ARG A 141 3.27 -9.86 -7.33
CA ARG A 141 4.25 -9.92 -6.25
C ARG A 141 4.22 -11.29 -5.59
N ILE A 142 5.40 -11.81 -5.31
CA ILE A 142 5.59 -12.93 -4.40
C ILE A 142 6.61 -12.48 -3.38
N GLY A 143 6.28 -12.63 -2.10
CA GLY A 143 7.11 -12.17 -1.02
C GLY A 143 7.19 -13.13 0.15
N TRP A 144 8.14 -12.84 1.02
CA TRP A 144 8.32 -13.49 2.30
C TRP A 144 8.63 -12.44 3.36
N ARG A 145 7.92 -12.50 4.48
CA ARG A 145 8.16 -11.65 5.64
C ARG A 145 8.61 -12.50 6.83
N LEU A 146 9.49 -11.95 7.65
CA LEU A 146 9.95 -12.54 8.88
C LEU A 146 9.87 -11.49 9.98
N ASN A 147 8.99 -11.70 10.95
CA ASN A 147 8.80 -10.83 12.11
C ASN A 147 9.33 -11.51 13.37
N SER A 148 10.02 -10.77 14.24
CA SER A 148 10.43 -11.28 15.54
C SER A 148 9.28 -11.29 16.54
N GLU A 149 9.15 -12.38 17.27
CA GLU A 149 8.19 -12.55 18.39
C GLU A 149 8.87 -12.26 19.74
N LEU A 150 10.09 -11.71 19.74
CA LEU A 150 10.83 -11.41 20.96
C LEU A 150 10.20 -10.21 21.66
N SER A 151 9.71 -10.42 22.89
CA SER A 151 9.08 -9.39 23.73
C SER A 151 10.06 -8.34 24.28
N ASP A 152 11.36 -8.54 24.11
CA ASP A 152 12.43 -7.71 24.69
C ASP A 152 12.77 -6.51 23.81
N TYR A 153 11.88 -5.51 23.72
CA TYR A 153 12.05 -4.16 23.15
C TYR A 153 12.67 -4.03 21.74
N ARG A 154 13.10 -5.13 21.12
CA ARG A 154 13.82 -5.21 19.85
C ARG A 154 12.95 -5.98 18.89
N SER A 155 12.18 -5.25 18.10
CA SER A 155 11.52 -5.86 16.96
C SER A 155 12.47 -5.86 15.77
N PHE A 156 12.52 -7.00 15.10
CA PHE A 156 13.22 -7.19 13.85
C PHE A 156 12.20 -7.63 12.81
N GLN A 157 12.20 -6.95 11.68
CA GLN A 157 11.42 -7.31 10.52
C GLN A 157 12.32 -7.40 9.30
N LEU A 158 12.13 -8.46 8.52
CA LEU A 158 12.77 -8.65 7.22
C LEU A 158 11.72 -9.00 6.20
N SER A 159 11.70 -8.29 5.08
CA SER A 159 10.84 -8.56 3.93
C SER A 159 11.71 -8.80 2.70
N LEU A 160 11.35 -9.81 1.92
CA LEU A 160 11.90 -10.09 0.60
C LEU A 160 10.73 -10.16 -0.38
N ASP A 161 10.79 -9.38 -1.45
CA ASP A 161 9.75 -9.32 -2.47
C ASP A 161 10.34 -9.46 -3.85
N ALA A 162 9.69 -10.24 -4.69
CA ALA A 162 9.93 -10.27 -6.12
C ALA A 162 8.68 -9.76 -6.83
N THR A 163 8.88 -8.82 -7.76
CA THR A 163 7.81 -8.14 -8.48
C THR A 163 7.94 -8.34 -9.98
N TRP A 164 6.80 -8.48 -10.63
CA TRP A 164 6.68 -8.56 -12.09
C TRP A 164 5.57 -7.63 -12.53
N ARG A 165 5.90 -6.68 -13.40
CA ARG A 165 4.94 -5.78 -14.01
C ARG A 165 4.86 -6.07 -15.49
N GLU A 166 3.67 -6.42 -15.94
CA GLU A 166 3.34 -6.65 -17.33
C GLU A 166 2.55 -5.46 -17.87
N SER A 167 2.99 -4.89 -18.99
CA SER A 167 2.16 -3.94 -19.73
C SER A 167 1.12 -4.71 -20.54
N LEU A 168 -0.06 -4.12 -20.72
CA LEU A 168 -1.05 -4.63 -21.66
C LEU A 168 -0.64 -4.38 -23.13
N ASP A 169 0.32 -3.48 -23.36
CA ASP A 169 1.01 -3.39 -24.64
C ASP A 169 2.04 -4.52 -24.76
N LYS A 170 1.73 -5.50 -25.63
CA LYS A 170 2.58 -6.67 -25.90
C LYS A 170 3.96 -6.33 -26.47
N GLN A 171 4.18 -5.08 -26.90
CA GLN A 171 5.48 -4.62 -27.38
C GLN A 171 6.42 -4.16 -26.26
N MET A 172 5.88 -3.90 -25.06
CA MET A 172 6.69 -3.53 -23.91
C MET A 172 7.14 -4.78 -23.13
N PRO A 173 8.45 -4.93 -22.84
CA PRO A 173 8.93 -6.04 -22.04
C PRO A 173 8.40 -5.94 -20.60
N ALA A 174 8.16 -7.09 -19.98
CA ALA A 174 7.81 -7.13 -18.56
C ALA A 174 8.96 -6.57 -17.70
N GLU A 175 8.61 -5.65 -16.80
CA GLU A 175 9.52 -5.12 -15.81
C GLU A 175 9.59 -6.10 -14.62
N LYS A 176 10.81 -6.31 -14.10
CA LYS A 176 11.05 -7.25 -13.01
C LYS A 176 11.86 -6.56 -11.92
N GLY A 177 11.46 -6.75 -10.68
CA GLY A 177 12.13 -6.18 -9.52
C GLY A 177 12.34 -7.21 -8.43
N VAL A 178 13.37 -6.99 -7.61
CA VAL A 178 13.55 -7.68 -6.34
C VAL A 178 13.82 -6.60 -5.29
N MET A 179 13.14 -6.68 -4.17
CA MET A 179 13.28 -5.76 -3.06
C MET A 179 13.59 -6.54 -1.79
N ILE A 180 14.51 -5.99 -1.00
CA ILE A 180 14.83 -6.48 0.33
C ILE A 180 14.68 -5.28 1.26
N GLU A 181 13.87 -5.45 2.29
CA GLU A 181 13.63 -4.44 3.30
C GLU A 181 13.93 -5.04 4.68
N SER A 182 14.63 -4.30 5.52
CA SER A 182 14.87 -4.67 6.90
C SER A 182 14.60 -3.49 7.80
N VAL A 183 13.79 -3.72 8.83
CA VAL A 183 13.46 -2.74 9.86
C VAL A 183 13.90 -3.31 11.20
N ILE A 184 14.62 -2.48 11.95
CA ILE A 184 15.11 -2.81 13.28
C ILE A 184 14.69 -1.65 14.18
N LEU A 185 13.86 -1.95 15.18
CA LEU A 185 13.50 -1.00 16.22
C LEU A 185 14.27 -1.35 17.49
N TRP A 186 14.86 -0.35 18.13
CA TRP A 186 15.75 -0.46 19.29
C TRP A 186 15.36 0.50 20.41
#